data_AF-A0A093QQ01-F1
#
_entry.id   AF-A0A093QQ01-F1
#
_cell.length_a   1.000
_cell.length_b   1.000
_cell.length_c   1.000
_cell.angle_alpha   90.00
_cell.angle_beta   90.00
_cell.angle_gamma   90.00
#
_symmetry.space_group_name_H-M   'P 1'
#
loop_
_entity.id
_entity.type
_entity.pdbx_description
1 polymer ?
#
loop_
_entity_poly.entity_id
_entity_poly.type
_entity_poly.pdbx_seq_one_letter_code
_entity_poly.pdbx_strand_id
1 'polypeptide(L)'
;KIIGVFKPKNEEPYGQLNPKWTKWLQKLCCPCCFGRDCLVLNQGYLSEAGASLVDQKLELNIVPRTKVVYLASETFNYSAIDRVKSRGKRLALEKVPKVGQRFNRIGLPPKLLLQFERLVVLDYIIRNTDRGNDNWLIKYDCPLDSAGVRDSDWVVVKEPIIKLAAIDNGLAFPLKHPDSWRAWGLLLLPTDPFYWAWLPQAKIPFSQEIKDLILPKISDPNFVKDLEEDLYELFK
;
A
#
# COMPACT_ATOMS: atom_id res chain seq x y z
N LYS A 1 -7.68 12.95 -16.80
CA LYS A 1 -7.50 12.93 -15.33
C LYS A 1 -7.29 11.49 -14.87
N ILE A 2 -6.35 11.22 -13.98
CA ILE A 2 -6.16 9.87 -13.39
C ILE A 2 -7.14 9.70 -12.24
N ILE A 3 -7.88 8.60 -12.20
CA ILE A 3 -8.94 8.35 -11.21
C ILE A 3 -8.66 7.14 -10.31
N GLY A 4 -7.64 6.33 -10.62
CA GLY A 4 -7.28 5.16 -9.84
C GLY A 4 -6.09 4.40 -10.43
N VAL A 5 -5.62 3.42 -9.67
CA VAL A 5 -4.58 2.46 -10.05
C VAL A 5 -5.22 1.07 -10.05
N PHE A 6 -4.95 0.27 -11.08
CA PHE A 6 -5.46 -1.10 -11.18
C PHE A 6 -4.29 -2.06 -11.34
N LYS A 7 -4.25 -3.10 -10.50
CA LYS A 7 -3.21 -4.14 -10.47
C LYS A 7 -3.84 -5.49 -10.82
N PRO A 8 -3.72 -5.96 -12.08
CA PRO A 8 -4.33 -7.23 -12.49
C PRO A 8 -3.58 -8.44 -11.93
N LYS A 9 -4.33 -9.38 -11.31
CA LYS A 9 -3.82 -10.65 -10.77
C LYS A 9 -2.92 -11.41 -11.75
N ASN A 10 -3.35 -11.54 -13.01
CA ASN A 10 -2.67 -12.38 -13.99
C ASN A 10 -1.30 -11.83 -14.44
N GLU A 11 -0.98 -10.57 -14.13
CA GLU A 11 0.29 -9.91 -14.47
C GLU A 11 1.27 -9.86 -13.28
N GLU A 12 0.88 -10.35 -12.10
CA GLU A 12 1.76 -10.44 -10.93
C GLU A 12 3.01 -11.31 -11.22
N PRO A 13 4.11 -11.17 -10.45
CA PRO A 13 5.36 -11.93 -10.67
C PRO A 13 5.24 -13.47 -10.64
N TYR A 14 4.07 -13.99 -10.27
CA TYR A 14 3.69 -15.40 -10.24
C TYR A 14 2.38 -15.70 -11.00
N GLY A 15 1.85 -14.72 -11.73
CA GLY A 15 0.66 -14.87 -12.55
C GLY A 15 0.93 -15.68 -13.82
N GLN A 16 -0.12 -16.28 -14.39
CA GLN A 16 -0.03 -17.14 -15.58
C GLN A 16 0.58 -16.43 -16.80
N LEU A 17 0.50 -15.10 -16.87
CA LEU A 17 0.98 -14.29 -18.00
C LEU A 17 2.39 -13.71 -17.76
N ASN A 18 3.01 -13.98 -16.61
CA ASN A 18 4.40 -13.59 -16.31
C ASN A 18 5.16 -14.68 -15.50
N PRO A 19 5.27 -15.91 -16.03
CA PRO A 19 5.95 -16.98 -15.33
C PRO A 19 7.47 -16.73 -15.30
N LYS A 20 8.00 -16.24 -14.18
CA LYS A 20 9.45 -16.14 -13.97
C LYS A 20 10.04 -17.54 -13.75
N TRP A 21 10.43 -18.21 -14.84
CA TRP A 21 11.02 -19.56 -14.85
C TRP A 21 12.25 -19.69 -13.94
N THR A 22 13.02 -18.61 -13.79
CA THR A 22 14.15 -18.51 -12.85
C THR A 22 13.73 -18.69 -11.39
N LYS A 23 12.53 -18.24 -11.00
CA LYS A 23 11.99 -18.42 -9.64
C LYS A 23 11.41 -19.82 -9.42
N TRP A 24 10.85 -20.43 -10.47
CA TRP A 24 10.42 -21.83 -10.44
C TRP A 24 11.61 -22.78 -10.23
N LEU A 25 12.74 -22.52 -10.90
CA LEU A 25 13.98 -23.26 -10.70
C LEU A 25 14.58 -23.05 -9.29
N GLN A 26 14.53 -21.82 -8.76
CA GLN A 26 14.94 -21.52 -7.38
C GLN A 26 14.11 -22.30 -6.34
N LYS A 27 12.79 -22.42 -6.57
CA LYS A 27 11.87 -23.22 -5.73
C LYS A 27 12.21 -24.73 -5.74
N LEU A 28 12.72 -25.25 -6.86
CA LEU A 28 13.05 -26.67 -7.02
C LEU A 28 14.43 -27.03 -6.48
N CYS A 29 15.41 -26.13 -6.59
CA CYS A 29 16.81 -26.38 -6.22
C CYS A 29 17.25 -25.82 -4.86
N CYS A 30 16.59 -24.77 -4.33
CA CYS A 30 16.94 -24.14 -3.04
C CYS A 30 15.70 -23.59 -2.30
N PRO A 31 14.86 -24.45 -1.70
CA PRO A 31 13.59 -24.07 -1.04
C PRO A 31 13.73 -23.21 0.24
N CYS A 32 14.94 -22.81 0.61
CA CYS A 32 15.23 -22.05 1.82
C CYS A 32 16.17 -20.85 1.59
N CYS A 33 16.62 -20.59 0.36
CA CYS A 33 17.68 -19.60 0.10
C CYS A 33 17.22 -18.38 -0.73
N PHE A 34 16.02 -18.39 -1.34
CA PHE A 34 15.63 -17.33 -2.27
C PHE A 34 14.12 -17.03 -2.26
N GLY A 35 13.74 -15.95 -1.56
CA GLY A 35 12.43 -15.29 -1.72
C GLY A 35 11.65 -15.09 -0.42
N ARG A 36 10.58 -14.30 -0.50
CA ARG A 36 9.59 -14.11 0.58
C ARG A 36 8.65 -15.33 0.65
N ASP A 37 9.18 -16.49 1.05
CA ASP A 37 8.41 -17.75 1.17
C ASP A 37 7.32 -17.71 2.28
N CYS A 38 7.26 -16.62 3.05
CA CYS A 38 6.20 -16.36 4.02
C CYS A 38 4.90 -15.82 3.38
N LEU A 39 4.90 -15.40 2.12
CA LEU A 39 3.72 -14.84 1.44
C LEU A 39 3.04 -15.86 0.54
N VAL A 40 1.72 -15.80 0.46
CA VAL A 40 0.94 -16.62 -0.48
C VAL A 40 1.18 -16.14 -1.91
N LEU A 41 1.39 -17.09 -2.83
CA LEU A 41 1.63 -16.80 -4.24
C LEU A 41 0.36 -16.25 -4.93
N ASN A 42 0.54 -15.21 -5.76
CA ASN A 42 -0.49 -14.69 -6.68
C ASN A 42 -1.78 -14.19 -5.98
N GLN A 43 -1.64 -13.66 -4.77
CA GLN A 43 -2.69 -13.03 -3.97
C GLN A 43 -2.38 -11.56 -3.65
N GLY A 44 -1.49 -10.91 -4.41
CA GLY A 44 -1.09 -9.52 -4.12
C GLY A 44 -2.26 -8.54 -4.17
N TYR A 45 -3.15 -8.68 -5.16
CA TYR A 45 -4.39 -7.88 -5.24
C TYR A 45 -5.33 -8.07 -4.04
N LEU A 46 -5.34 -9.26 -3.42
CA LEU A 46 -6.11 -9.52 -2.19
C LEU A 46 -5.44 -8.81 -1.00
N SER A 47 -4.12 -8.86 -0.91
CA SER A 47 -3.36 -8.11 0.10
C SER A 47 -3.62 -6.59 0.00
N GLU A 48 -3.70 -6.04 -1.22
CA GLU A 48 -4.07 -4.62 -1.43
C GLU A 48 -5.49 -4.29 -0.93
N ALA A 49 -6.46 -5.14 -1.28
CA ALA A 49 -7.84 -4.97 -0.81
C ALA A 49 -7.96 -5.16 0.70
N GLY A 50 -7.23 -6.12 1.26
CA GLY A 50 -7.21 -6.44 2.69
C GLY A 50 -6.62 -5.31 3.53
N ALA A 51 -5.56 -4.65 3.03
CA ALA A 51 -5.01 -3.46 3.69
C ALA A 51 -6.03 -2.32 3.73
N SER A 52 -6.80 -2.12 2.66
CA SER A 52 -7.90 -1.14 2.65
C SER A 52 -9.04 -1.55 3.59
N LEU A 53 -9.32 -2.84 3.75
CA LEU A 53 -10.34 -3.36 4.67
C LEU A 53 -9.94 -3.09 6.12
N VAL A 54 -8.72 -3.45 6.49
CA VAL A 54 -8.15 -3.22 7.83
C VAL A 54 -8.12 -1.73 8.17
N ASP A 55 -7.71 -0.88 7.22
CA ASP A 55 -7.72 0.59 7.37
C ASP A 55 -9.12 1.13 7.70
N GLN A 56 -10.14 0.64 6.99
CA GLN A 56 -11.54 1.05 7.22
C GLN A 56 -12.04 0.55 8.58
N LYS A 57 -11.76 -0.70 8.95
CA LYS A 57 -12.24 -1.28 10.22
C LYS A 57 -11.59 -0.63 11.44
N LEU A 58 -10.32 -0.22 11.31
CA LEU A 58 -9.60 0.51 12.37
C LEU A 58 -9.82 2.03 12.32
N GLU A 59 -10.48 2.55 11.28
CA GLU A 59 -10.70 3.99 11.03
C GLU A 59 -9.41 4.81 10.89
N LEU A 60 -8.36 4.20 10.35
CA LEU A 60 -7.07 4.86 10.12
C LEU A 60 -7.18 5.91 9.00
N ASN A 61 -7.96 5.62 7.96
CA ASN A 61 -8.25 6.52 6.83
C ASN A 61 -6.98 7.01 6.11
N ILE A 62 -5.96 6.16 5.99
CA ILE A 62 -4.69 6.44 5.30
C ILE A 62 -4.52 5.60 4.03
N VAL A 63 -5.21 4.47 3.88
CA VAL A 63 -5.21 3.69 2.64
C VAL A 63 -6.27 4.23 1.69
N PRO A 64 -5.92 4.65 0.46
CA PRO A 64 -6.92 4.96 -0.56
C PRO A 64 -7.82 3.74 -0.79
N ARG A 65 -9.15 3.94 -0.74
CA ARG A 65 -10.13 2.85 -0.85
C ARG A 65 -9.83 1.94 -2.05
N THR A 66 -9.48 0.70 -1.75
CA THR A 66 -9.06 -0.31 -2.73
C THR A 66 -9.95 -1.54 -2.60
N LYS A 67 -10.48 -2.04 -3.72
CA LYS A 67 -11.37 -3.21 -3.77
C LYS A 67 -11.01 -4.11 -4.94
N VAL A 68 -11.38 -5.38 -4.83
CA VAL A 68 -11.32 -6.31 -5.96
C VAL A 68 -12.34 -5.89 -7.01
N VAL A 69 -11.87 -5.62 -8.22
CA VAL A 69 -12.68 -5.20 -9.36
C VAL A 69 -12.23 -5.92 -10.62
N TYR A 70 -13.15 -6.08 -11.57
CA TYR A 70 -12.84 -6.64 -12.88
C TYR A 70 -12.82 -5.51 -13.91
N LEU A 71 -11.71 -5.36 -14.61
CA LEU A 71 -11.55 -4.39 -15.69
C LEU A 71 -11.03 -5.08 -16.95
N ALA A 72 -11.47 -4.58 -18.10
CA ALA A 72 -10.90 -4.91 -19.39
C ALA A 72 -10.35 -3.64 -20.03
N SER A 73 -9.10 -3.67 -20.49
CA SER A 73 -8.45 -2.55 -21.17
C SER A 73 -7.43 -3.08 -22.15
N GLU A 74 -7.40 -2.56 -23.38
CA GLU A 74 -6.44 -2.98 -24.40
C GLU A 74 -4.97 -2.84 -23.98
N THR A 75 -4.70 -1.96 -23.01
CA THR A 75 -3.37 -1.74 -22.45
C THR A 75 -2.89 -2.88 -21.54
N PHE A 76 -3.78 -3.75 -21.08
CA PHE A 76 -3.42 -4.88 -20.21
C PHE A 76 -2.74 -5.99 -21.02
N ASN A 77 -1.97 -6.81 -20.32
CA ASN A 77 -1.29 -7.95 -20.90
C ASN A 77 -2.29 -9.11 -21.04
N TYR A 78 -2.55 -9.50 -22.29
CA TYR A 78 -3.45 -10.60 -22.64
C TYR A 78 -2.69 -11.61 -23.51
N SER A 79 -3.11 -12.87 -23.46
CA SER A 79 -2.58 -13.91 -24.33
C SER A 79 -2.80 -13.58 -25.82
N ALA A 80 -1.96 -14.14 -26.69
CA ALA A 80 -2.10 -13.96 -28.14
C ALA A 80 -3.50 -14.40 -28.64
N ILE A 81 -4.07 -15.45 -28.05
CA ILE A 81 -5.40 -15.97 -28.38
C ILE A 81 -6.51 -14.97 -27.99
N ASP A 82 -6.41 -14.37 -26.81
CA ASP A 82 -7.40 -13.37 -26.34
C ASP A 82 -7.31 -12.06 -27.14
N ARG A 83 -6.10 -11.68 -27.55
CA ARG A 83 -5.89 -10.57 -28.49
C ARG A 83 -6.49 -10.85 -29.86
N VAL A 84 -6.42 -12.08 -30.36
CA VAL A 84 -7.02 -12.46 -31.65
C VAL A 84 -8.55 -12.50 -31.56
N LYS A 85 -9.12 -13.02 -30.47
CA LYS A 85 -10.58 -13.03 -30.24
C LYS A 85 -11.18 -11.63 -30.08
N SER A 86 -10.45 -10.69 -29.46
CA SER A 86 -10.91 -9.30 -29.27
C SER A 86 -10.82 -8.44 -30.54
N ARG A 87 -9.98 -8.79 -31.53
CA ARG A 87 -9.86 -8.07 -32.81
C ARG A 87 -11.15 -8.05 -33.63
N GLY A 88 -12.05 -9.03 -33.46
CA GLY A 88 -13.35 -9.05 -34.14
C GLY A 88 -14.34 -7.98 -33.67
N LYS A 89 -14.07 -7.29 -32.54
CA LYS A 89 -14.99 -6.33 -31.92
C LYS A 89 -14.46 -4.89 -31.86
N ARG A 90 -13.31 -4.62 -32.48
CA ARG A 90 -12.46 -3.45 -32.17
C ARG A 90 -12.18 -2.59 -33.40
N LEU A 91 -13.26 -2.08 -34.01
CA LEU A 91 -13.20 -1.14 -35.14
C LEU A 91 -13.94 0.17 -34.80
N ALA A 92 -13.95 0.55 -33.53
CA ALA A 92 -14.50 1.83 -33.08
C ALA A 92 -13.72 2.32 -31.85
N LEU A 93 -13.26 3.57 -31.95
CA LEU A 93 -12.61 4.41 -30.94
C LEU A 93 -11.11 4.22 -30.71
N GLU A 94 -10.35 5.20 -31.21
CA GLU A 94 -8.94 5.42 -30.87
C GLU A 94 -8.67 6.89 -30.46
N LYS A 95 -7.58 7.05 -29.69
CA LYS A 95 -6.79 8.25 -29.28
C LYS A 95 -7.27 8.99 -28.03
N VAL A 96 -6.42 9.44 -27.08
CA VAL A 96 -5.16 10.24 -27.16
C VAL A 96 -4.25 10.06 -25.88
N PRO A 97 -3.10 10.77 -25.64
CA PRO A 97 -1.91 10.25 -24.92
C PRO A 97 -1.72 10.81 -23.48
N LYS A 98 -0.62 10.47 -22.78
CA LYS A 98 -0.31 10.93 -21.39
C LYS A 98 1.09 11.55 -21.24
N VAL A 99 1.21 12.55 -20.35
CA VAL A 99 2.45 13.22 -19.88
C VAL A 99 2.55 13.14 -18.35
N GLY A 100 3.78 12.98 -17.82
CA GLY A 100 4.12 12.68 -16.40
C GLY A 100 4.48 13.88 -15.50
N GLN A 101 5.15 13.66 -14.35
CA GLN A 101 5.84 14.69 -13.52
C GLN A 101 6.69 14.13 -12.33
N ARG A 102 7.61 14.97 -11.79
CA ARG A 102 8.67 14.78 -10.75
C ARG A 102 8.40 15.63 -9.47
N PHE A 103 9.06 15.35 -8.32
CA PHE A 103 8.88 16.04 -7.01
C PHE A 103 10.20 16.43 -6.28
N ASN A 104 10.12 17.39 -5.33
CA ASN A 104 11.18 17.88 -4.41
C ASN A 104 10.75 17.83 -2.91
N ARG A 105 11.71 17.80 -1.97
CA ARG A 105 11.53 17.63 -0.49
C ARG A 105 11.71 18.93 0.33
N ILE A 106 10.88 19.14 1.37
CA ILE A 106 11.12 20.04 2.54
C ILE A 106 10.49 19.39 3.80
N GLY A 107 11.04 19.66 5.00
CA GLY A 107 10.72 19.03 6.29
C GLY A 107 9.35 19.37 6.90
N LEU A 108 8.95 18.58 7.90
CA LEU A 108 7.54 18.35 8.25
C LEU A 108 7.02 18.95 9.58
N PRO A 109 5.76 19.41 9.64
CA PRO A 109 5.04 19.88 10.85
C PRO A 109 4.49 18.75 11.76
N PRO A 110 4.07 19.08 13.00
CA PRO A 110 3.67 18.12 14.05
C PRO A 110 2.44 17.24 13.74
N LYS A 111 1.49 17.70 12.91
CA LYS A 111 0.34 16.88 12.46
C LYS A 111 0.74 15.65 11.63
N LEU A 112 1.97 15.63 11.12
CA LEU A 112 2.51 14.43 10.48
C LEU A 112 2.58 13.25 11.45
N LEU A 113 2.93 13.49 12.71
CA LEU A 113 3.23 12.40 13.65
C LEU A 113 2.02 11.51 13.86
N LEU A 114 0.83 12.08 14.05
CA LEU A 114 -0.41 11.31 14.17
C LEU A 114 -0.72 10.48 12.91
N GLN A 115 -0.48 11.05 11.72
CA GLN A 115 -0.64 10.33 10.45
C GLN A 115 0.39 9.20 10.29
N PHE A 116 1.60 9.42 10.78
CA PHE A 116 2.68 8.43 10.80
C PHE A 116 2.38 7.29 11.78
N GLU A 117 1.84 7.57 12.96
CA GLU A 117 1.42 6.55 13.92
C GLU A 117 0.37 5.61 13.31
N ARG A 118 -0.58 6.15 12.54
CA ARG A 118 -1.57 5.35 11.81
C ARG A 118 -0.92 4.42 10.78
N LEU A 119 0.11 4.90 10.07
CA LEU A 119 0.89 4.07 9.13
C LEU A 119 1.58 2.92 9.88
N VAL A 120 2.20 3.23 11.02
CA VAL A 120 2.89 2.24 11.87
C VAL A 120 1.90 1.17 12.35
N VAL A 121 0.73 1.57 12.84
CA VAL A 121 -0.31 0.63 13.30
C VAL A 121 -0.76 -0.28 12.16
N LEU A 122 -1.09 0.29 10.99
CA LEU A 122 -1.51 -0.48 9.82
C LEU A 122 -0.46 -1.52 9.43
N ASP A 123 0.77 -1.06 9.17
CA ASP A 123 1.86 -1.91 8.67
C ASP A 123 2.23 -3.02 9.66
N TYR A 124 2.11 -2.74 10.96
CA TYR A 124 2.38 -3.72 12.00
C TYR A 124 1.29 -4.79 12.06
N ILE A 125 0.00 -4.41 12.02
CA ILE A 125 -1.13 -5.35 12.05
C ILE A 125 -1.15 -6.26 10.83
N ILE A 126 -0.96 -5.71 9.63
CA ILE A 126 -0.94 -6.52 8.39
C ILE A 126 0.40 -7.21 8.14
N ARG A 127 1.41 -6.91 8.98
CA ARG A 127 2.82 -7.29 8.81
C ARG A 127 3.30 -7.08 7.37
N ASN A 128 3.30 -5.83 6.93
CA ASN A 128 3.79 -5.49 5.59
C ASN A 128 5.28 -5.82 5.45
N THR A 129 5.64 -6.59 4.42
CA THR A 129 7.01 -7.02 4.14
C THR A 129 7.76 -6.06 3.22
N ASP A 130 7.07 -5.10 2.60
CA ASP A 130 7.65 -4.24 1.54
C ASP A 130 7.39 -2.75 1.75
N ARG A 131 7.40 -2.29 3.01
CA ARG A 131 7.24 -0.85 3.28
C ARG A 131 8.56 -0.09 3.20
N GLY A 132 8.87 0.42 2.01
CA GLY A 132 9.89 1.45 1.77
C GLY A 132 9.39 2.88 2.04
N ASN A 133 10.31 3.85 2.12
CA ASN A 133 9.97 5.28 2.32
C ASN A 133 9.38 5.97 1.06
N ASP A 134 9.37 5.27 -0.05
CA ASP A 134 8.75 5.58 -1.33
C ASP A 134 7.33 5.00 -1.46
N ASN A 135 6.98 4.01 -0.63
CA ASN A 135 5.69 3.31 -0.66
C ASN A 135 4.62 3.96 0.24
N TRP A 136 4.84 5.20 0.66
CA TRP A 136 3.84 6.03 1.30
C TRP A 136 4.05 7.48 0.90
N LEU A 137 2.95 8.18 0.67
CA LEU A 137 2.96 9.54 0.14
C LEU A 137 2.50 10.52 1.20
N ILE A 138 3.06 11.72 1.18
CA ILE A 138 2.59 12.83 1.99
C ILE A 138 2.03 13.88 1.04
N LYS A 139 0.77 14.25 1.25
CA LYS A 139 0.19 15.45 0.67
C LYS A 139 0.34 16.58 1.67
N TYR A 140 0.95 17.67 1.24
CA TYR A 140 1.13 18.89 2.03
C TYR A 140 0.54 20.06 1.26
N ASP A 141 -0.60 20.57 1.73
CA ASP A 141 -1.21 21.77 1.18
C ASP A 141 -0.94 22.92 2.15
N CYS A 142 -0.03 23.83 1.78
CA CYS A 142 0.15 25.10 2.48
C CYS A 142 -0.74 26.15 1.81
N PRO A 143 -1.80 26.66 2.46
CA PRO A 143 -2.50 27.81 1.93
C PRO A 143 -1.53 29.00 2.00
N LEU A 144 -0.91 29.33 0.87
CA LEU A 144 -0.25 30.63 0.73
C LEU A 144 -1.35 31.68 0.67
N ASP A 145 -1.34 32.62 1.60
CA ASP A 145 -2.23 33.78 1.54
C ASP A 145 -2.09 34.40 0.16
N SER A 146 -3.20 34.42 -0.57
CA SER A 146 -3.26 35.11 -1.85
C SER A 146 -3.04 36.58 -1.53
N ALA A 147 -1.94 37.15 -2.03
CA ALA A 147 -1.60 38.54 -1.83
C ALA A 147 -2.78 39.44 -2.24
N GLY A 148 -3.39 40.11 -1.25
CA GLY A 148 -4.34 41.19 -1.46
C GLY A 148 -5.67 40.97 -0.77
N VAL A 149 -5.78 41.37 0.50
CA VAL A 149 -6.62 42.49 0.99
C VAL A 149 -6.12 42.81 2.39
N ARG A 150 -5.54 43.99 2.57
CA ARG A 150 -5.29 44.55 3.91
C ARG A 150 -6.61 45.15 4.36
N ASP A 151 -7.36 44.43 5.19
CA ASP A 151 -8.24 45.11 6.13
C ASP A 151 -8.31 44.33 7.44
N SER A 152 -8.53 45.09 8.49
CA SER A 152 -8.24 44.81 9.88
C SER A 152 -9.19 43.76 10.43
N ASP A 153 -8.67 42.57 10.77
CA ASP A 153 -9.06 41.71 11.90
C ASP A 153 -8.30 40.38 11.75
N TRP A 154 -7.63 39.95 12.83
CA TRP A 154 -6.90 38.68 12.99
C TRP A 154 -6.89 37.74 11.77
N VAL A 155 -5.78 37.73 11.01
CA VAL A 155 -5.57 36.78 9.90
C VAL A 155 -5.54 35.38 10.49
N VAL A 156 -6.64 34.64 10.35
CA VAL A 156 -6.71 33.22 10.73
C VAL A 156 -5.82 32.45 9.77
N VAL A 157 -4.56 32.23 10.18
CA VAL A 157 -3.63 31.35 9.46
C VAL A 157 -4.27 29.97 9.42
N LYS A 158 -4.81 29.60 8.26
CA LYS A 158 -5.44 28.30 8.07
C LYS A 158 -4.35 27.24 8.19
N GLU A 159 -4.47 26.36 9.18
CA GLU A 159 -3.44 25.36 9.45
C GLU A 159 -3.17 24.50 8.19
N PRO A 160 -1.89 24.21 7.88
CA PRO A 160 -1.54 23.43 6.71
C PRO A 160 -2.16 22.03 6.80
N ILE A 161 -2.76 21.58 5.69
CA ILE A 161 -3.41 20.27 5.62
C ILE A 161 -2.35 19.26 5.23
N ILE A 162 -2.09 18.32 6.14
CA ILE A 162 -1.14 17.23 5.94
C ILE A 162 -1.91 15.92 5.94
N LYS A 163 -1.75 15.13 4.88
CA LYS A 163 -2.37 13.81 4.78
C LYS A 163 -1.33 12.80 4.34
N LEU A 164 -1.33 11.64 4.98
CA LEU A 164 -0.52 10.49 4.58
C LEU A 164 -1.39 9.53 3.76
N ALA A 165 -0.82 8.98 2.69
CA ALA A 165 -1.44 7.92 1.92
C ALA A 165 -0.52 6.69 1.89
N ALA A 166 -0.98 5.59 2.48
CA ALA A 166 -0.32 4.29 2.42
C ALA A 166 -0.70 3.59 1.11
N ILE A 167 0.26 3.44 0.20
CA ILE A 167 0.07 2.85 -1.13
C ILE A 167 0.91 1.58 -1.25
N ASP A 168 0.62 0.73 -2.23
CA ASP A 168 1.43 -0.48 -2.48
C ASP A 168 1.50 -1.44 -1.28
N ASN A 169 0.35 -2.02 -0.94
CA ASN A 169 0.17 -2.95 0.18
C ASN A 169 0.08 -4.42 -0.30
N GLY A 170 0.52 -4.71 -1.53
CA GLY A 170 0.37 -6.04 -2.15
C GLY A 170 1.25 -7.15 -1.58
N LEU A 171 2.15 -6.83 -0.64
CA LEU A 171 3.09 -7.78 -0.03
C LEU A 171 2.96 -7.77 1.50
N ALA A 172 1.73 -7.87 1.98
CA ALA A 172 1.35 -8.00 3.38
C ALA A 172 0.61 -9.33 3.61
N PHE A 173 0.14 -9.58 4.84
CA PHE A 173 -0.54 -10.81 5.26
C PHE A 173 0.31 -12.09 5.06
N PRO A 174 1.52 -12.17 5.64
CA PRO A 174 2.33 -13.38 5.59
C PRO A 174 1.71 -14.50 6.44
N LEU A 175 1.84 -15.74 5.96
CA LEU A 175 1.39 -16.96 6.67
C LEU A 175 2.20 -17.25 7.94
N LYS A 176 3.47 -16.84 7.95
CA LYS A 176 4.38 -16.97 9.09
C LYS A 176 5.29 -15.76 9.18
N HIS A 177 5.84 -15.50 10.36
CA HIS A 177 6.93 -14.54 10.47
C HIS A 177 8.13 -14.98 9.61
N PRO A 178 8.91 -14.03 9.04
CA PRO A 178 10.17 -14.35 8.38
C PRO A 178 11.10 -15.14 9.29
N ASP A 179 11.85 -16.10 8.73
CA ASP A 179 12.69 -17.02 9.50
C ASP A 179 13.84 -16.32 10.26
N SER A 180 14.16 -15.08 9.89
CA SER A 180 15.04 -14.21 10.66
C SER A 180 14.46 -12.80 10.76
N TRP A 181 14.63 -12.18 11.93
CA TRP A 181 14.30 -10.77 12.20
C TRP A 181 15.14 -9.81 11.35
N ARG A 182 16.29 -10.28 10.85
CA ARG A 182 17.07 -9.70 9.75
C ARG A 182 17.31 -10.83 8.77
N ALA A 183 16.44 -11.04 7.78
CA ALA A 183 16.69 -12.05 6.78
C ALA A 183 17.96 -11.67 5.99
N TRP A 184 19.06 -12.36 6.30
CA TRP A 184 20.34 -12.27 5.62
C TRP A 184 20.31 -13.28 4.47
N GLY A 185 19.86 -12.84 3.30
CA GLY A 185 20.15 -13.56 2.07
C GLY A 185 21.64 -13.47 1.74
N LEU A 186 22.13 -14.38 0.88
CA LEU A 186 23.55 -14.43 0.43
C LEU A 186 24.02 -13.16 -0.32
N LEU A 187 23.12 -12.22 -0.59
CA LEU A 187 23.43 -10.83 -0.92
C LEU A 187 23.10 -9.98 0.32
N LEU A 188 24.11 -9.30 0.86
CA LEU A 188 24.09 -8.41 2.04
C LEU A 188 23.11 -7.22 1.94
N LEU A 189 21.82 -7.49 1.74
CA LEU A 189 20.73 -6.53 1.79
C LEU A 189 19.69 -7.09 2.77
N PRO A 190 19.36 -6.34 3.85
CA PRO A 190 18.37 -6.79 4.81
C PRO A 190 17.02 -6.93 4.11
N THR A 191 16.49 -8.15 4.09
CA THR A 191 15.11 -8.37 3.67
C THR A 191 14.19 -8.10 4.87
N ASP A 192 13.27 -7.16 4.68
CA ASP A 192 12.06 -6.90 5.46
C ASP A 192 12.14 -6.14 6.81
N PRO A 193 12.98 -5.09 7.00
CA PRO A 193 12.71 -4.10 8.04
C PRO A 193 11.62 -3.12 7.56
N PHE A 194 10.75 -2.70 8.48
CA PHE A 194 9.95 -1.50 8.25
C PHE A 194 10.90 -0.31 8.06
N TYR A 195 11.04 0.23 6.85
CA TYR A 195 12.06 1.26 6.57
C TYR A 195 11.82 2.54 7.36
N TRP A 196 10.54 2.80 7.70
CA TRP A 196 10.17 3.90 8.57
C TRP A 196 10.70 3.77 9.99
N ALA A 197 11.11 2.58 10.45
CA ALA A 197 11.66 2.38 11.79
C ALA A 197 13.02 3.10 11.99
N TRP A 198 13.72 3.43 10.90
CA TRP A 198 14.96 4.20 10.97
C TRP A 198 14.75 5.72 10.96
N LEU A 199 13.51 6.18 10.75
CA LEU A 199 13.19 7.60 10.79
C LEU A 199 13.21 8.09 12.25
N PRO A 200 13.65 9.33 12.51
CA PRO A 200 13.65 9.88 13.87
C PRO A 200 12.25 9.91 14.48
N GLN A 201 11.20 10.02 13.66
CA GLN A 201 9.80 9.96 14.07
C GLN A 201 9.44 8.63 14.76
N ALA A 202 10.07 7.51 14.38
CA ALA A 202 9.77 6.21 14.98
C ALA A 202 10.28 6.07 16.42
N LYS A 203 11.12 6.99 16.90
CA LYS A 203 11.58 7.03 18.29
C LYS A 203 10.59 7.74 19.22
N ILE A 204 9.60 8.44 18.66
CA ILE A 204 8.60 9.18 19.42
C ILE A 204 7.58 8.17 19.98
N PRO A 205 7.29 8.20 21.29
CA PRO A 205 6.27 7.33 21.87
C PRO A 205 4.90 7.60 21.27
N PHE A 206 4.08 6.55 21.14
CA PHE A 206 2.70 6.69 20.67
C PHE A 206 1.90 7.69 21.50
N SER A 207 1.23 8.59 20.80
CA SER A 207 0.30 9.59 21.34
C SER A 207 -0.86 8.93 22.10
N GLN A 208 -1.53 9.72 22.94
CA GLN A 208 -2.74 9.24 23.61
C GLN A 208 -3.89 9.07 22.60
N GLU A 209 -3.97 9.95 21.59
CA GLU A 209 -4.99 9.90 20.54
C GLU A 209 -5.00 8.58 19.79
N ILE A 210 -3.83 8.05 19.39
CA ILE A 210 -3.77 6.76 18.68
C ILE A 210 -4.09 5.58 19.63
N LYS A 211 -3.72 5.68 20.90
CA LYS A 211 -4.05 4.65 21.91
C LYS A 211 -5.55 4.58 22.15
N ASP A 212 -6.19 5.72 22.34
CA ASP A 212 -7.64 5.80 22.57
C ASP A 212 -8.43 5.36 21.33
N LEU A 213 -7.88 5.56 20.12
CA LEU A 213 -8.49 5.10 18.88
C LEU A 213 -8.37 3.57 18.70
N ILE A 214 -7.21 2.99 18.99
CA ILE A 214 -6.87 1.62 18.60
C ILE A 214 -7.11 0.61 19.72
N LEU A 215 -6.73 0.93 20.97
CA LEU A 215 -6.80 -0.02 22.07
C LEU A 215 -8.22 -0.57 22.29
N PRO A 216 -9.29 0.24 22.32
CA PRO A 216 -10.65 -0.29 22.52
C PRO A 216 -11.08 -1.29 21.44
N LYS A 217 -10.49 -1.20 20.23
CA LYS A 217 -10.79 -2.11 19.11
C LYS A 217 -10.00 -3.40 19.22
N ILE A 218 -8.66 -3.30 19.25
CA ILE A 218 -7.80 -4.49 19.20
C ILE A 218 -7.78 -5.30 20.52
N SER A 219 -8.21 -4.69 21.63
CA SER A 219 -8.34 -5.41 22.91
C SER A 219 -9.67 -6.16 23.05
N ASP A 220 -10.68 -5.83 22.23
CA ASP A 220 -11.95 -6.55 22.18
C ASP A 220 -11.82 -7.81 21.31
N PRO A 221 -11.99 -9.02 21.87
CA PRO A 221 -11.93 -10.25 21.10
C PRO A 221 -13.01 -10.33 20.01
N ASN A 222 -14.17 -9.70 20.21
CA ASN A 222 -15.24 -9.71 19.21
C ASN A 222 -14.83 -8.91 17.98
N PHE A 223 -14.25 -7.73 18.16
CA PHE A 223 -13.71 -6.93 17.06
C PHE A 223 -12.66 -7.71 16.25
N VAL A 224 -11.74 -8.40 16.92
CA VAL A 224 -10.70 -9.20 16.24
C VAL A 224 -11.31 -10.35 15.46
N LYS A 225 -12.29 -11.05 16.05
CA LYS A 225 -13.02 -12.13 15.37
C LYS A 225 -13.78 -11.62 14.14
N ASP A 226 -14.49 -10.51 14.27
CA ASP A 226 -15.19 -9.90 13.14
C ASP A 226 -14.20 -9.46 12.04
N LEU A 227 -12.99 -8.99 12.41
CA LEU A 227 -11.95 -8.64 11.44
C LEU A 227 -11.42 -9.88 10.71
N GLU A 228 -11.24 -10.99 11.43
CA GLU A 228 -10.85 -12.27 10.86
C GLU A 228 -11.91 -12.79 9.88
N GLU A 229 -13.20 -12.73 10.24
CA GLU A 229 -14.31 -13.14 9.38
C GLU A 229 -14.39 -12.29 8.09
N ASP A 230 -14.22 -10.96 8.20
CA ASP A 230 -14.18 -10.07 7.03
C ASP A 230 -13.00 -10.39 6.09
N LEU A 231 -11.82 -10.66 6.65
CA LEU A 231 -10.64 -11.05 5.87
C LEU A 231 -10.81 -12.44 5.25
N TYR A 232 -11.47 -13.36 5.96
CA TYR A 232 -11.79 -14.67 5.45
C TYR A 232 -12.71 -14.58 4.22
N GLU A 233 -13.79 -13.80 4.29
CA GLU A 233 -14.69 -13.59 3.15
C GLU A 233 -14.01 -12.87 1.98
N LEU A 234 -13.03 -12.01 2.23
CA LEU A 234 -12.23 -11.39 1.17
C LEU A 234 -11.26 -12.38 0.49
N PHE A 235 -10.66 -13.30 1.25
CA PHE A 235 -9.59 -14.20 0.77
C PHE A 235 -10.09 -15.54 0.23
N LYS A 236 -11.37 -15.86 0.42
CA LYS A 236 -12.04 -17.04 -0.11
C LYS A 236 -12.03 -17.13 -1.63
#